data_AF-A0A9E7G7K8-F1
#
_entry.id   AF-A0A9E7G7K8-F1
#
_cell.length_a   1.000
_cell.length_b   1.000
_cell.length_c   1.000
_cell.angle_alpha   90.00
_cell.angle_beta   90.00
_cell.angle_gamma   90.00
#
_symmetry.space_group_name_H-M   'P 1'
#
loop_
_entity.id
_entity.type
_entity.pdbx_description
1 polymer ?
#
loop_
_entity_poly.entity_id
_entity_poly.type
_entity_poly.pdbx_seq_one_letter_code
_entity_poly.pdbx_strand_id
1 'polypeptide(L)'
;MGVVANIPTEFKNGRYVGESGSRLKQQLSPFNPLKVHPLWNFRGHTGYAVVDFANDWTGFRDAMAFENHFEADRRGKRDWLEGRFRSSKIYGWVARAGDYTSAGPAGDHLRKNGDLKSVGDLAAEESGRADRLVANLASQIEVKSKHLRELECKYNETSLSLDTMMEQRDLLLQSYNEGSHLTLPFADLAQLLLSRQYISSSYLVLSSMLFFCNAKQEWQSCACIYSLTCLHRHSDLSVIASDVICVTFFDASEIQRMQQLARHNSRRVLAENESLRSELDSKRRELEARGKQLEKLVAQNEIDTRKLAEEKRKVAIFFMRAMFCLFHVWCCQIDKSLRTLFDLHLKNSVGFAC
;
A
#
# COMPACT_ATOMS: atom_id res chain seq x y z
N MET A 1 19.47 -12.53 -25.78
CA MET A 1 20.58 -13.50 -25.95
C MET A 1 21.62 -12.92 -26.90
N GLY A 2 22.91 -13.19 -26.67
CA GLY A 2 24.01 -12.86 -27.57
C GLY A 2 24.57 -14.10 -28.27
N VAL A 3 25.23 -13.93 -29.41
CA VAL A 3 25.94 -14.99 -30.12
C VAL A 3 27.43 -14.67 -30.08
N VAL A 4 28.24 -15.68 -29.79
CA VAL A 4 29.70 -15.64 -29.91
C VAL A 4 30.11 -16.63 -30.99
N ALA A 5 30.98 -16.19 -31.89
CA ALA A 5 31.50 -16.99 -33.00
C ALA A 5 33.03 -17.02 -33.01
N ASN A 6 33.59 -17.94 -33.78
CA ASN A 6 35.03 -18.17 -33.92
C ASN A 6 35.73 -18.55 -32.60
N ILE A 7 35.04 -19.31 -31.74
CA ILE A 7 35.63 -19.83 -30.50
C ILE A 7 36.69 -20.87 -30.90
N PRO A 8 37.95 -20.73 -30.44
CA PRO A 8 39.01 -21.68 -30.77
C PRO A 8 38.63 -23.12 -30.41
N THR A 9 38.87 -24.04 -31.34
CA THR A 9 38.65 -25.47 -31.14
C THR A 9 39.89 -26.27 -31.55
N GLU A 10 40.12 -27.37 -30.85
CA GLU A 10 41.20 -28.32 -31.12
C GLU A 10 40.60 -29.66 -31.51
N PHE A 11 41.18 -30.34 -32.50
CA PHE A 11 40.76 -31.67 -32.89
C PHE A 11 41.49 -32.71 -32.04
N LYS A 12 40.77 -33.41 -31.15
CA LYS A 12 41.31 -34.46 -30.27
C LYS A 12 40.42 -35.69 -30.33
N ASN A 13 41.03 -36.88 -30.48
CA ASN A 13 40.33 -38.17 -30.43
C ASN A 13 39.10 -38.25 -31.36
N GLY A 14 39.21 -37.69 -32.57
CA GLY A 14 38.12 -37.74 -33.56
C GLY A 14 37.01 -36.70 -33.38
N ARG A 15 37.11 -35.79 -32.40
CA ARG A 15 36.12 -34.73 -32.14
C ARG A 15 36.79 -33.37 -31.92
N TYR A 16 36.06 -32.31 -32.23
CA TYR A 16 36.44 -30.95 -31.84
C TYR A 16 36.13 -30.72 -30.37
N VAL A 17 37.11 -30.24 -29.62
CA VAL A 17 36.96 -29.77 -28.23
C VAL A 17 37.23 -28.27 -28.19
N GLY A 18 36.59 -27.56 -27.27
CA GLY A 18 36.73 -26.11 -27.12
C GLY A 18 36.63 -25.70 -25.66
N GLU A 19 36.74 -24.40 -25.41
CA GLU A 19 36.59 -23.86 -24.06
C GLU A 19 35.21 -24.18 -23.46
N SER A 20 35.18 -24.37 -22.13
CA SER A 20 33.93 -24.58 -21.42
C SER A 20 33.09 -23.30 -21.36
N GLY A 21 31.77 -23.46 -21.21
CA GLY A 21 30.87 -22.32 -21.02
C GLY A 21 31.21 -21.49 -19.79
N SER A 22 31.72 -22.11 -18.72
CA SER A 22 32.17 -21.39 -17.52
C SER A 22 33.38 -20.49 -17.78
N ARG A 23 34.33 -20.95 -18.60
CA ARG A 23 35.50 -20.16 -19.00
C ARG A 23 35.10 -18.97 -19.86
N LEU A 24 34.23 -19.20 -20.85
CA LEU A 24 33.69 -18.13 -21.69
C LEU A 24 32.87 -17.13 -20.88
N LYS A 25 32.06 -17.59 -19.92
CA LYS A 25 31.32 -16.73 -18.99
C LYS A 25 32.25 -15.82 -18.20
N GLN A 26 33.41 -16.33 -17.76
CA GLN A 26 34.42 -15.54 -17.06
C GLN A 26 35.06 -14.49 -17.96
N GLN A 27 35.37 -14.82 -19.23
CA GLN A 27 35.91 -13.84 -20.19
C GLN A 27 34.90 -12.72 -20.51
N LEU A 28 33.61 -13.05 -20.48
CA LEU A 28 32.51 -12.12 -20.76
C LEU A 28 31.93 -11.48 -19.50
N SER A 29 32.57 -11.62 -18.33
CA SER A 29 32.06 -11.08 -17.06
C SER A 29 31.78 -9.57 -17.07
N PRO A 30 32.48 -8.70 -17.83
CA PRO A 30 32.15 -7.28 -17.89
C PRO A 30 30.72 -6.98 -18.39
N PHE A 31 30.06 -7.95 -19.03
CA PHE A 31 28.71 -7.81 -19.58
C PHE A 31 27.64 -8.54 -18.75
N ASN A 32 27.97 -8.99 -17.53
CA ASN A 32 27.05 -9.69 -16.63
C ASN A 32 26.23 -10.85 -17.27
N PRO A 33 26.86 -11.77 -18.03
CA PRO A 33 26.13 -12.90 -18.61
C PRO A 33 25.56 -13.81 -17.51
N LEU A 34 24.31 -14.23 -17.64
CA LEU A 34 23.70 -15.22 -16.76
C LEU A 34 24.29 -16.61 -17.02
N LYS A 35 24.40 -16.99 -18.29
CA LYS A 35 24.89 -18.30 -18.72
C LYS A 35 25.50 -18.20 -20.11
N VAL A 36 26.51 -19.03 -20.38
CA VAL A 36 27.07 -19.20 -21.73
C VAL A 36 26.95 -20.67 -22.11
N HIS A 37 26.36 -20.92 -23.27
CA HIS A 37 26.08 -22.25 -23.82
C HIS A 37 26.95 -22.47 -25.06
N PRO A 38 28.12 -23.12 -24.92
CA PRO A 38 28.86 -23.59 -26.08
C PRO A 38 28.00 -24.57 -26.86
N LEU A 39 27.97 -24.42 -28.18
CA LEU A 39 27.12 -25.21 -29.06
C LEU A 39 27.88 -26.43 -29.58
N TRP A 40 27.24 -27.59 -29.50
CA TRP A 40 27.83 -28.89 -29.84
C TRP A 40 27.05 -29.59 -30.96
N ASN A 41 27.76 -30.36 -31.78
CA ASN A 41 27.16 -31.28 -32.75
C ASN A 41 27.87 -32.65 -32.68
N PHE A 42 27.48 -33.57 -33.57
CA PHE A 42 28.06 -34.92 -33.62
C PHE A 42 29.58 -34.95 -33.86
N ARG A 43 30.16 -33.87 -34.41
CA ARG A 43 31.61 -33.70 -34.63
C ARG A 43 32.32 -33.04 -33.44
N GLY A 44 31.58 -32.58 -32.43
CA GLY A 44 32.12 -31.91 -31.24
C GLY A 44 31.71 -30.44 -31.16
N HIS A 45 32.59 -29.61 -30.58
CA HIS A 45 32.37 -28.19 -30.38
C HIS A 45 32.29 -27.45 -31.73
N THR A 46 31.25 -26.65 -31.93
CA THR A 46 30.94 -26.01 -33.23
C THR A 46 31.70 -24.71 -33.48
N GLY A 47 32.38 -24.17 -32.47
CA GLY A 47 33.02 -22.86 -32.53
C GLY A 47 32.06 -21.69 -32.26
N TYR A 48 30.81 -21.99 -31.87
CA TYR A 48 29.80 -21.02 -31.49
C TYR A 48 29.36 -21.21 -30.05
N ALA A 49 28.95 -20.13 -29.41
CA ALA A 49 28.25 -20.15 -28.12
C ALA A 49 27.10 -19.14 -28.11
N VAL A 50 26.07 -19.43 -27.31
CA VAL A 50 24.97 -18.49 -27.02
C VAL A 50 25.13 -17.97 -25.60
N VAL A 51 24.95 -16.67 -25.42
CA VAL A 51 25.06 -15.96 -24.14
C VAL A 51 23.67 -15.52 -23.69
N ASP A 52 23.27 -15.96 -22.51
CA ASP A 52 22.05 -15.54 -21.85
C ASP A 52 22.31 -14.31 -21.00
N PHE A 53 21.43 -13.32 -21.11
CA PHE A 53 21.37 -12.14 -20.26
C PHE A 53 20.05 -12.15 -19.49
N ALA A 54 19.89 -11.27 -18.50
CA ALA A 54 18.63 -11.12 -17.79
C ALA A 54 17.48 -10.78 -18.75
N ASN A 55 16.26 -11.17 -18.36
CA ASN A 55 15.06 -11.05 -19.19
C ASN A 55 14.31 -9.71 -18.98
N ASP A 56 15.01 -8.71 -18.46
CA ASP A 56 14.52 -7.38 -18.13
C ASP A 56 15.32 -6.29 -18.87
N TRP A 57 15.01 -5.02 -18.62
CA TRP A 57 15.73 -3.90 -19.22
C TRP A 57 17.21 -3.85 -18.84
N THR A 58 17.59 -4.40 -17.68
CA THR A 58 18.99 -4.46 -17.27
C THR A 58 19.76 -5.44 -18.15
N GLY A 59 19.20 -6.63 -18.39
CA GLY A 59 19.77 -7.61 -19.31
C GLY A 59 19.81 -7.13 -20.75
N PHE A 60 18.82 -6.34 -21.21
CA PHE A 60 18.87 -5.71 -22.53
C PHE A 60 20.03 -4.71 -22.66
N ARG A 61 20.23 -3.84 -21.67
CA ARG A 61 21.35 -2.90 -21.62
C ARG A 61 22.69 -3.64 -21.64
N ASP A 62 22.82 -4.70 -20.85
CA ASP A 62 24.04 -5.48 -20.73
C ASP A 62 24.35 -6.23 -22.04
N ALA A 63 23.32 -6.75 -22.72
CA ALA A 63 23.44 -7.35 -24.05
C ALA A 63 23.89 -6.33 -25.12
N MET A 64 23.36 -5.10 -25.07
CA MET A 64 23.79 -4.01 -25.96
C MET A 64 25.24 -3.61 -25.69
N ALA A 65 25.68 -3.56 -24.42
CA ALA A 65 27.07 -3.30 -24.07
C ALA A 65 28.01 -4.39 -24.60
N PHE A 66 27.58 -5.65 -24.53
CA PHE A 66 28.29 -6.78 -25.14
C PHE A 66 28.48 -6.56 -26.65
N GLU A 67 27.42 -6.28 -27.41
CA GLU A 67 27.55 -6.07 -28.86
C GLU A 67 28.41 -4.86 -29.22
N ASN A 68 28.18 -3.71 -28.55
CA ASN A 68 28.96 -2.50 -28.80
C ASN A 68 30.46 -2.72 -28.56
N HIS A 69 30.83 -3.54 -27.57
CA HIS A 69 32.23 -3.89 -27.34
C HIS A 69 32.86 -4.63 -28.53
N PHE A 70 32.17 -5.65 -29.06
CA PHE A 70 32.65 -6.38 -30.22
C PHE A 70 32.65 -5.52 -31.48
N GLU A 71 31.63 -4.68 -31.68
CA GLU A 71 31.54 -3.78 -32.82
C GLU A 71 32.65 -2.71 -32.82
N ALA A 72 32.97 -2.14 -31.66
CA ALA A 72 34.05 -1.15 -31.52
C ALA A 72 35.42 -1.70 -31.99
N ASP A 73 35.65 -3.00 -31.78
CA ASP A 73 36.87 -3.70 -32.20
C ASP A 73 36.82 -4.27 -33.63
N ARG A 74 35.76 -3.99 -34.40
CA ARG A 74 35.47 -4.63 -35.71
C ARG A 74 35.39 -6.15 -35.62
N ARG A 75 34.73 -6.62 -34.58
CA ARG A 75 34.46 -8.03 -34.29
C ARG A 75 32.96 -8.30 -34.17
N GLY A 76 32.15 -7.48 -34.84
CA GLY A 76 30.70 -7.64 -34.90
C GLY A 76 30.26 -8.66 -35.94
N LYS A 77 28.94 -8.85 -36.07
CA LYS A 77 28.35 -9.79 -37.05
C LYS A 77 28.75 -9.48 -38.49
N ARG A 78 28.77 -8.19 -38.86
CA ARG A 78 29.14 -7.78 -40.22
C ARG A 78 30.58 -8.17 -40.54
N ASP A 79 31.51 -7.88 -39.62
CA ASP A 79 32.93 -8.23 -39.77
C ASP A 79 33.13 -9.75 -39.84
N TRP A 80 32.32 -10.52 -39.09
CA TRP A 80 32.33 -11.99 -39.16
C TRP A 80 31.87 -12.53 -40.52
N LEU A 81 30.83 -11.93 -41.12
CA LEU A 81 30.31 -12.36 -42.41
C LEU A 81 31.20 -11.94 -43.59
N GLU A 82 31.82 -10.75 -43.49
CA GLU A 82 32.71 -10.20 -44.52
C GLU A 82 34.13 -10.82 -44.44
N GLY A 83 34.62 -11.09 -43.23
CA GLY A 83 35.97 -11.56 -42.97
C GLY A 83 36.10 -13.08 -42.99
N ARG A 84 36.08 -13.72 -44.17
CA ARG A 84 36.12 -15.19 -44.21
C ARG A 84 37.39 -15.83 -43.67
N PHE A 85 38.56 -15.19 -43.69
CA PHE A 85 39.78 -15.73 -43.05
C PHE A 85 40.79 -14.61 -42.77
N ARG A 86 41.18 -14.40 -41.50
CA ARG A 86 42.49 -13.84 -41.04
C ARG A 86 42.61 -13.52 -39.54
N SER A 87 41.56 -13.64 -38.71
CA SER A 87 41.64 -13.35 -37.27
C SER A 87 41.39 -14.58 -36.40
N SER A 88 42.25 -14.82 -35.42
CA SER A 88 42.07 -15.83 -34.36
C SER A 88 41.18 -15.35 -33.21
N LYS A 89 40.62 -14.14 -33.30
CA LYS A 89 39.80 -13.54 -32.23
C LYS A 89 38.36 -14.02 -32.31
N ILE A 90 37.69 -14.06 -31.16
CA ILE A 90 36.25 -14.28 -31.08
C ILE A 90 35.46 -13.05 -31.54
N TYR A 91 34.28 -13.31 -32.11
CA TYR A 91 33.33 -12.33 -32.61
C TYR A 91 32.05 -12.41 -31.78
N GLY A 92 31.31 -11.30 -31.67
CA GLY A 92 30.11 -11.26 -30.82
C GLY A 92 29.07 -10.25 -31.31
N TRP A 93 27.79 -10.60 -31.18
CA TRP A 93 26.66 -9.72 -31.50
C TRP A 93 25.39 -10.13 -30.76
N VAL A 94 24.42 -9.22 -30.64
CA VAL A 94 23.10 -9.55 -30.09
C VAL A 94 22.29 -10.30 -31.15
N ALA A 95 21.69 -11.43 -30.75
CA ALA A 95 20.87 -12.25 -31.64
C ALA A 95 19.62 -11.47 -32.09
N ARG A 96 19.37 -11.40 -33.39
CA ARG A 96 18.19 -10.75 -33.99
C ARG A 96 17.40 -11.74 -34.86
N ALA A 97 16.32 -11.25 -35.48
CA ALA A 97 15.47 -12.04 -36.36
C ALA A 97 16.23 -12.88 -37.39
N GLY A 98 17.27 -12.30 -38.03
CA GLY A 98 18.09 -13.03 -38.99
C GLY A 98 18.92 -14.17 -38.37
N ASP A 99 19.34 -14.08 -37.10
CA ASP A 99 20.03 -15.16 -36.40
C ASP A 99 19.05 -16.27 -36.00
N TYR A 100 17.87 -15.89 -35.53
CA TYR A 100 16.82 -16.82 -35.15
C TYR A 100 16.33 -17.68 -36.32
N THR A 101 16.15 -17.07 -37.50
CA THR A 101 15.73 -17.79 -38.71
C THR A 101 16.89 -18.46 -39.44
N SER A 102 18.14 -18.20 -39.04
CA SER A 102 19.30 -18.83 -39.67
C SER A 102 19.31 -20.35 -39.45
N ALA A 103 19.79 -21.05 -40.48
CA ALA A 103 20.08 -22.48 -40.38
C ALA A 103 21.40 -22.68 -39.64
N GLY A 104 21.46 -23.69 -38.77
CA GLY A 104 22.67 -24.10 -38.07
C GLY A 104 22.56 -23.99 -36.55
N PRO A 105 23.62 -24.36 -35.82
CA PRO A 105 23.55 -24.59 -34.38
C PRO A 105 23.05 -23.40 -33.57
N ALA A 106 23.45 -22.18 -33.95
CA ALA A 106 23.04 -20.96 -33.26
C ALA A 106 21.55 -20.67 -33.46
N GLY A 107 21.06 -20.67 -34.70
CA GLY A 107 19.63 -20.50 -34.98
C GLY A 107 18.77 -21.60 -34.35
N ASP A 108 19.20 -22.86 -34.42
CA ASP A 108 18.52 -23.99 -33.80
C ASP A 108 18.40 -23.83 -32.27
N HIS A 109 19.46 -23.35 -31.62
CA HIS A 109 19.44 -23.07 -30.19
C HIS A 109 18.50 -21.92 -29.85
N LEU A 110 18.54 -20.82 -30.62
CA LEU A 110 17.69 -19.65 -30.40
C LEU A 110 16.20 -20.02 -30.51
N ARG A 111 15.80 -20.81 -31.52
CA ARG A 111 14.41 -21.27 -31.68
C ARG A 111 13.93 -22.23 -30.59
N LYS A 112 14.83 -22.99 -29.98
CA LYS A 112 14.48 -23.92 -28.90
C LYS A 112 14.37 -23.25 -27.53
N ASN A 113 15.03 -22.11 -27.33
CA ASN A 113 15.21 -21.51 -26.00
C ASN A 113 14.70 -20.07 -25.87
N GLY A 114 14.13 -19.49 -26.92
CA GLY A 114 13.57 -18.14 -26.84
C GLY A 114 12.57 -17.84 -27.95
N ASP A 115 11.84 -16.77 -27.75
CA ASP A 115 10.88 -16.22 -28.72
C ASP A 115 11.38 -14.87 -29.23
N LEU A 116 11.05 -14.53 -30.48
CA LEU A 116 11.23 -13.17 -30.97
C LEU A 116 10.23 -12.22 -30.33
N LYS A 117 10.75 -11.16 -29.73
CA LYS A 117 9.96 -10.00 -29.29
C LYS A 117 10.58 -8.71 -29.80
N SER A 118 9.74 -7.72 -30.13
CA SER A 118 10.22 -6.38 -30.41
C SER A 118 10.41 -5.58 -29.11
N VAL A 119 11.21 -4.52 -29.18
CA VAL A 119 11.38 -3.58 -28.05
C VAL A 119 10.04 -2.91 -27.70
N GLY A 120 9.16 -2.69 -28.69
CA GLY A 120 7.83 -2.13 -28.48
C GLY A 120 6.92 -3.07 -27.69
N ASP A 121 6.94 -4.37 -28.02
CA ASP A 121 6.13 -5.38 -27.30
C ASP A 121 6.55 -5.49 -25.83
N LEU A 122 7.87 -5.47 -25.58
CA LEU A 122 8.41 -5.51 -24.21
C LEU A 122 8.04 -4.26 -23.41
N ALA A 123 8.13 -3.07 -24.04
CA ALA A 123 7.73 -1.82 -23.40
C ALA A 123 6.23 -1.79 -23.08
N ALA A 124 5.38 -2.29 -23.99
CA ALA A 124 3.94 -2.38 -23.79
C ALA A 124 3.54 -3.40 -22.71
N GLU A 125 4.22 -4.56 -22.65
CA GLU A 125 4.00 -5.55 -21.59
C GLU A 125 4.35 -4.99 -20.20
N GLU A 126 5.44 -4.23 -20.09
CA GLU A 126 5.84 -3.63 -18.82
C GLU A 126 4.90 -2.49 -18.40
N SER A 127 4.53 -1.60 -19.33
CA SER A 127 3.56 -0.53 -19.04
C SER A 127 2.21 -1.12 -18.62
N GLY A 128 1.73 -2.16 -19.29
CA GLY A 128 0.49 -2.85 -18.92
C GLY A 128 0.54 -3.48 -17.52
N ARG A 129 1.69 -3.98 -17.07
CA ARG A 129 1.86 -4.47 -15.69
C ARG A 129 1.77 -3.35 -14.67
N ALA A 130 2.38 -2.20 -14.96
CA ALA A 130 2.31 -1.01 -14.10
C ALA A 130 0.87 -0.49 -14.01
N ASP A 131 0.19 -0.36 -15.14
CA ASP A 131 -1.20 0.10 -15.21
C ASP A 131 -2.14 -0.82 -14.42
N ARG A 132 -1.95 -2.14 -14.51
CA ARG A 132 -2.73 -3.11 -13.73
C ARG A 132 -2.51 -2.95 -12.22
N LEU A 133 -1.27 -2.69 -11.80
CA LEU A 133 -0.97 -2.43 -10.38
C LEU A 133 -1.64 -1.14 -9.91
N VAL A 134 -1.57 -0.08 -10.71
CA VAL A 134 -2.23 1.20 -10.43
C VAL A 134 -3.74 1.04 -10.33
N ALA A 135 -4.37 0.32 -11.27
CA ALA A 135 -5.80 0.05 -11.25
C ALA A 135 -6.23 -0.75 -10.00
N ASN A 136 -5.46 -1.78 -9.63
CA ASN A 136 -5.73 -2.55 -8.42
C ASN A 136 -5.63 -1.70 -7.15
N LEU A 137 -4.61 -0.85 -7.06
CA LEU A 137 -4.44 0.06 -5.92
C LEU A 137 -5.55 1.12 -5.87
N ALA A 138 -5.94 1.69 -7.03
CA ALA A 138 -7.03 2.64 -7.13
C ALA A 138 -8.36 2.03 -6.65
N SER A 139 -8.66 0.78 -7.06
CA SER A 139 -9.84 0.06 -6.58
C SER A 139 -9.81 -0.17 -5.06
N GLN A 140 -8.66 -0.53 -4.49
CA GLN A 140 -8.52 -0.66 -3.04
C GLN A 140 -8.71 0.67 -2.29
N ILE A 141 -8.21 1.78 -2.86
CA ILE A 141 -8.41 3.13 -2.31
C ILE A 141 -9.89 3.48 -2.32
N GLU A 142 -10.60 3.20 -3.41
CA GLU A 142 -12.03 3.47 -3.54
C GLU A 142 -12.85 2.71 -2.48
N VAL A 143 -12.61 1.40 -2.34
CA VAL A 143 -13.28 0.55 -1.34
C VAL A 143 -13.04 1.10 0.07
N LYS A 144 -11.79 1.42 0.42
CA LYS A 144 -11.46 1.99 1.74
C LYS A 144 -12.08 3.36 1.95
N SER A 145 -12.11 4.21 0.92
CA SER A 145 -12.71 5.55 1.00
C SER A 145 -14.22 5.50 1.17
N LYS A 146 -14.89 4.49 0.60
CA LYS A 146 -16.31 4.24 0.83
C LYS A 146 -16.56 3.79 2.27
N HIS A 147 -15.77 2.85 2.78
CA HIS A 147 -15.91 2.36 4.15
C HIS A 147 -15.67 3.46 5.21
N LEU A 148 -14.70 4.35 4.98
CA LEU A 148 -14.47 5.50 5.86
C LEU A 148 -15.70 6.42 5.94
N ARG A 149 -16.32 6.72 4.80
CA ARG A 149 -17.57 7.51 4.75
C ARG A 149 -18.71 6.84 5.50
N GLU A 150 -18.85 5.52 5.36
CA GLU A 150 -19.89 4.77 6.09
C GLU A 150 -19.68 4.83 7.62
N LEU A 151 -18.44 4.74 8.09
CA LEU A 151 -18.10 4.88 9.51
C LEU A 151 -18.35 6.31 10.02
N GLU A 152 -18.02 7.32 9.21
CA GLU A 152 -18.29 8.73 9.53
C GLU A 152 -19.79 9.01 9.68
N CYS A 153 -20.62 8.51 8.75
CA CYS A 153 -22.09 8.61 8.87
C CYS A 153 -22.60 7.96 10.15
N LYS A 154 -22.18 6.71 10.44
CA LYS A 154 -22.60 6.00 11.66
C LYS A 154 -22.19 6.74 12.93
N TYR A 155 -20.98 7.29 12.95
CA TYR A 155 -20.49 8.08 14.09
C TYR A 155 -21.35 9.33 14.31
N ASN A 156 -21.70 10.04 13.24
CA ASN A 156 -22.54 11.24 13.34
C ASN A 156 -23.96 10.89 13.80
N GLU A 157 -24.54 9.79 13.31
CA GLU A 157 -25.85 9.29 13.76
C GLU A 157 -25.86 8.93 15.26
N THR A 158 -24.84 8.20 15.73
CA THR A 158 -24.75 7.82 17.14
C THR A 158 -24.47 9.01 18.05
N SER A 159 -23.65 9.96 17.59
CA SER A 159 -23.40 11.22 18.32
C SER A 159 -24.69 12.01 18.49
N LEU A 160 -25.46 12.21 17.43
CA LEU A 160 -26.72 12.96 17.49
C LEU A 160 -27.76 12.28 18.40
N SER A 161 -27.84 10.94 18.32
CA SER A 161 -28.70 10.15 19.20
C SER A 161 -28.27 10.28 20.66
N LEU A 162 -26.97 10.28 20.94
CA LEU A 162 -26.42 10.45 22.28
C LEU A 162 -26.72 11.85 22.84
N ASP A 163 -26.52 12.90 22.05
CA ASP A 163 -26.82 14.28 22.44
C ASP A 163 -28.30 14.43 22.82
N THR A 164 -29.20 13.84 22.03
CA THR A 164 -30.64 13.84 22.32
C THR A 164 -30.94 13.14 23.66
N MET A 165 -30.31 11.99 23.94
CA MET A 165 -30.50 11.27 25.21
C MET A 165 -29.94 12.06 26.40
N MET A 166 -28.83 12.79 26.20
CA MET A 166 -28.25 13.65 27.23
C MET A 166 -29.17 14.82 27.57
N GLU A 167 -29.78 15.47 26.58
CA GLU A 167 -30.78 16.52 26.78
C GLU A 167 -32.00 15.99 27.56
N GLN A 168 -32.52 14.82 27.19
CA GLN A 168 -33.63 14.19 27.92
C GLN A 168 -33.30 13.88 29.38
N ARG A 169 -32.06 13.41 29.65
CA ARG A 169 -31.58 13.19 31.02
C ARG A 169 -31.56 14.49 31.81
N ASP A 170 -31.07 15.58 31.21
CA ASP A 170 -30.95 16.86 31.90
C ASP A 170 -32.33 17.46 32.23
N LEU A 171 -33.31 17.29 31.34
CA LEU A 171 -34.71 17.64 31.62
C LEU A 171 -35.31 16.83 32.77
N LEU A 172 -35.04 15.52 32.84
CA LEU A 172 -35.49 14.68 33.95
C LEU A 172 -34.84 15.06 35.29
N LEU A 173 -33.55 15.43 35.27
CA LEU A 173 -32.86 15.91 36.46
C LEU A 173 -33.42 17.26 36.94
N GLN A 174 -33.73 18.16 36.00
CA GLN A 174 -34.40 19.43 36.32
C GLN A 174 -35.78 19.22 36.94
N SER A 175 -36.63 18.37 36.34
CA SER A 175 -37.97 18.11 36.89
C SER A 175 -37.95 17.44 38.26
N TYR A 176 -36.98 16.55 38.53
CA TYR A 176 -36.77 15.97 39.84
C TYR A 176 -36.32 17.02 40.87
N ASN A 177 -35.36 17.88 40.52
CA ASN A 177 -34.87 18.93 41.41
C ASN A 177 -35.93 20.03 41.69
N GLU A 178 -36.74 20.39 40.70
CA GLU A 178 -37.86 21.33 40.86
C GLU A 178 -39.02 20.70 41.65
N GLY A 179 -39.35 19.42 41.41
CA GLY A 179 -40.35 18.68 42.19
C GLY A 179 -39.93 18.44 43.65
N SER A 180 -38.63 18.41 43.93
CA SER A 180 -38.06 18.38 45.28
C SER A 180 -38.29 19.68 46.05
N HIS A 181 -38.63 20.77 45.36
CA HIS A 181 -39.04 22.04 45.95
C HIS A 181 -40.53 22.06 46.36
N LEU A 182 -41.32 21.07 45.93
CA LEU A 182 -42.72 20.84 46.32
C LEU A 182 -42.88 19.74 47.39
N THR A 183 -41.80 19.05 47.80
CA THR A 183 -41.80 18.05 48.89
C THR A 183 -41.19 18.55 50.20
N LEU A 184 -41.08 19.87 50.39
CA LEU A 184 -41.11 20.45 51.72
C LEU A 184 -42.48 21.12 51.93
N PRO A 185 -43.41 20.35 52.51
CA PRO A 185 -43.88 20.74 53.84
C PRO A 185 -44.07 19.51 54.77
N PHE A 186 -43.12 18.57 54.85
CA PHE A 186 -43.18 17.58 55.95
C PHE A 186 -42.87 18.24 57.31
N ALA A 187 -42.06 19.30 57.31
CA ALA A 187 -41.81 20.12 58.50
C ALA A 187 -43.04 20.97 58.89
N ASP A 188 -43.76 21.56 57.94
CA ASP A 188 -44.98 22.35 58.23
C ASP A 188 -46.18 21.47 58.60
N LEU A 189 -46.32 20.27 58.00
CA LEU A 189 -47.33 19.28 58.42
C LEU A 189 -47.05 18.74 59.83
N ALA A 190 -45.79 18.55 60.21
CA ALA A 190 -45.44 18.17 61.58
C ALA A 190 -45.82 19.27 62.59
N GLN A 191 -45.70 20.55 62.22
CA GLN A 191 -46.07 21.68 63.07
C GLN A 191 -47.59 21.88 63.17
N LEU A 192 -48.34 21.55 62.11
CA LEU A 192 -49.81 21.50 62.10
C LEU A 192 -50.39 20.27 62.84
N LEU A 193 -49.68 19.13 62.84
CA LEU A 193 -50.08 17.92 63.57
C LEU A 193 -49.70 17.98 65.06
N LEU A 194 -48.61 18.66 65.42
CA LEU A 194 -48.21 18.88 66.82
C LEU A 194 -49.06 19.95 67.53
N SER A 195 -49.78 20.80 66.79
CA SER A 195 -50.70 21.81 67.36
C SER A 195 -52.14 21.29 67.55
N ARG A 196 -52.49 20.12 67.02
CA ARG A 196 -53.79 19.47 67.24
C ARG A 196 -53.64 18.21 68.08
N GLN A 197 -53.72 18.43 69.38
CA GLN A 197 -53.65 17.41 70.41
C GLN A 197 -54.80 16.40 70.27
N TYR A 198 -54.50 15.19 69.79
CA TYR A 198 -55.02 13.92 70.30
C TYR A 198 -54.10 12.79 69.81
N ILE A 199 -53.02 12.56 70.55
CA ILE A 199 -52.13 11.42 70.35
C ILE A 199 -52.91 10.17 70.74
N SER A 200 -53.51 9.50 69.76
CA SER A 200 -53.97 8.12 69.93
C SER A 200 -52.76 7.19 69.96
N SER A 201 -52.75 6.23 70.88
CA SER A 201 -51.77 5.14 71.00
C SER A 201 -51.46 4.44 69.65
N SER A 202 -52.40 4.47 68.71
CA SER A 202 -52.23 3.95 67.35
C SER A 202 -51.17 4.67 66.50
N TYR A 203 -50.91 5.96 66.72
CA TYR A 203 -49.93 6.74 65.94
C TYR A 203 -48.48 6.43 66.33
N LEU A 204 -48.21 6.12 67.59
CA LEU A 204 -46.86 5.74 68.06
C LEU A 204 -46.44 4.38 67.48
N VAL A 205 -47.39 3.46 67.28
CA VAL A 205 -47.13 2.14 66.68
C VAL A 205 -46.88 2.27 65.17
N LEU A 206 -47.65 3.10 64.47
CA LEU A 206 -47.46 3.35 63.04
C LEU A 206 -46.14 4.08 62.74
N SER A 207 -45.78 5.07 63.57
CA SER A 207 -44.52 5.81 63.43
C SER A 207 -43.29 4.93 63.68
N SER A 208 -43.34 4.03 64.66
CA SER A 208 -42.24 3.11 64.94
C SER A 208 -42.11 1.99 63.89
N MET A 209 -43.22 1.54 63.28
CA MET A 209 -43.18 0.57 62.17
C MET A 209 -42.67 1.17 60.85
N LEU A 210 -43.01 2.43 60.55
CA LEU A 210 -42.45 3.16 59.39
C LEU A 210 -40.94 3.40 59.53
N PHE A 211 -40.45 3.66 60.75
CA PHE A 211 -39.02 3.82 61.02
C PHE A 211 -38.24 2.51 60.87
N PHE A 212 -38.85 1.37 61.27
CA PHE A 212 -38.23 0.05 61.12
C PHE A 212 -38.20 -0.48 59.68
N CYS A 213 -39.27 -0.26 58.89
CA CYS A 213 -39.33 -0.75 57.50
C CYS A 213 -38.39 0.09 56.58
N ASN A 214 -38.11 1.36 56.90
CA ASN A 214 -37.18 2.22 56.16
C ASN A 214 -35.69 1.88 56.44
N ALA A 215 -35.35 1.38 57.63
CA ALA A 215 -33.98 1.07 58.02
C ALA A 215 -33.42 -0.27 57.50
N LYS A 216 -34.28 -1.18 56.98
CA LYS A 216 -33.88 -2.56 56.64
C LYS A 216 -33.98 -2.95 55.16
N GLN A 217 -34.57 -2.15 54.27
CA GLN A 217 -34.71 -2.45 52.83
C GLN A 217 -35.29 -3.85 52.47
N GLU A 218 -35.93 -4.54 53.41
CA GLU A 218 -36.57 -5.86 53.21
C GLU A 218 -38.10 -5.70 53.18
N TRP A 219 -38.64 -5.34 52.03
CA TRP A 219 -40.06 -4.99 51.87
C TRP A 219 -41.02 -6.20 51.77
N GLN A 220 -40.49 -7.42 51.61
CA GLN A 220 -41.32 -8.62 51.48
C GLN A 220 -41.97 -9.06 52.81
N SER A 221 -41.42 -8.64 53.95
CA SER A 221 -41.96 -9.02 55.27
C SER A 221 -43.06 -8.09 55.79
N CYS A 222 -43.16 -6.85 55.29
CA CYS A 222 -44.15 -5.86 55.75
C CYS A 222 -45.58 -6.20 55.27
N ALA A 223 -45.76 -7.04 54.23
CA ALA A 223 -47.07 -7.47 53.72
C ALA A 223 -47.86 -8.41 54.66
N CYS A 224 -47.18 -9.20 55.51
CA CYS A 224 -47.86 -10.13 56.42
C CYS A 224 -48.42 -9.45 57.67
N ILE A 225 -47.87 -8.31 58.10
CA ILE A 225 -48.29 -7.65 59.34
C ILE A 225 -49.57 -6.84 59.11
N TYR A 226 -49.71 -6.18 57.96
CA TYR A 226 -50.88 -5.34 57.66
C TYR A 226 -52.17 -6.17 57.51
N SER A 227 -52.05 -7.38 56.95
CA SER A 227 -53.15 -8.33 56.75
C SER A 227 -53.78 -8.82 58.06
N LEU A 228 -53.01 -8.92 59.15
CA LEU A 228 -53.49 -9.41 60.46
C LEU A 228 -54.20 -8.32 61.29
N THR A 229 -53.90 -7.04 61.07
CA THR A 229 -54.58 -5.93 61.77
C THR A 229 -55.88 -5.46 61.08
N CYS A 230 -56.05 -5.75 59.79
CA CYS A 230 -57.24 -5.32 59.03
C CYS A 230 -58.51 -6.14 59.29
N LEU A 231 -58.44 -7.30 59.96
CA LEU A 231 -59.61 -8.16 60.18
C LEU A 231 -60.53 -7.70 61.34
N HIS A 232 -60.33 -6.51 61.93
CA HIS A 232 -61.10 -6.11 63.13
C HIS A 232 -61.67 -4.70 63.19
N ARG A 233 -61.68 -3.93 62.11
CA ARG A 233 -62.59 -2.76 62.06
C ARG A 233 -62.87 -2.28 60.64
N HIS A 234 -64.10 -2.55 60.18
CA HIS A 234 -64.65 -1.99 58.95
C HIS A 234 -64.69 -0.45 59.05
N SER A 235 -63.88 0.21 58.23
CA SER A 235 -64.06 1.61 57.86
C SER A 235 -63.53 1.77 56.44
N ASP A 236 -64.29 2.43 55.56
CA ASP A 236 -64.01 2.55 54.11
C ASP A 236 -62.61 3.12 53.80
N LEU A 237 -61.97 3.79 54.76
CA LEU A 237 -60.59 4.26 54.67
C LEU A 237 -59.54 3.13 54.58
N SER A 238 -59.78 1.93 55.12
CA SER A 238 -58.79 0.85 55.11
C SER A 238 -58.65 0.18 53.75
N VAL A 239 -59.73 0.13 52.96
CA VAL A 239 -59.74 -0.41 51.59
C VAL A 239 -59.00 0.55 50.65
N ILE A 240 -59.30 1.85 50.74
CA ILE A 240 -58.62 2.88 49.95
C ILE A 240 -57.11 2.93 50.30
N ALA A 241 -56.75 2.78 51.57
CA ALA A 241 -55.35 2.75 51.98
C ALA A 241 -54.59 1.54 51.40
N SER A 242 -55.22 0.35 51.35
CA SER A 242 -54.63 -0.85 50.75
C SER A 242 -54.42 -0.69 49.25
N ASP A 243 -55.40 -0.14 48.53
CA ASP A 243 -55.31 0.06 47.08
C ASP A 243 -54.27 1.12 46.71
N VAL A 244 -54.18 2.22 47.47
CA VAL A 244 -53.16 3.26 47.28
C VAL A 244 -51.75 2.72 47.57
N ILE A 245 -51.57 1.91 48.61
CA ILE A 245 -50.28 1.27 48.90
C ILE A 245 -49.92 0.27 47.80
N CYS A 246 -50.86 -0.53 47.31
CA CYS A 246 -50.61 -1.54 46.28
C CYS A 246 -50.22 -0.91 44.93
N VAL A 247 -50.93 0.15 44.50
CA VAL A 247 -50.62 0.89 43.26
C VAL A 247 -49.25 1.57 43.37
N THR A 248 -48.96 2.23 44.48
CA THR A 248 -47.65 2.89 44.68
C THR A 248 -46.48 1.90 44.77
N PHE A 249 -46.69 0.69 45.30
CA PHE A 249 -45.65 -0.36 45.35
C PHE A 249 -45.40 -1.02 43.99
N PHE A 250 -46.47 -1.30 43.25
CA PHE A 250 -46.39 -1.91 41.92
C PHE A 250 -45.67 -0.98 40.94
N ASP A 251 -46.04 0.29 40.94
CA ASP A 251 -45.40 1.33 40.12
C ASP A 251 -43.92 1.53 40.48
N ALA A 252 -43.56 1.50 41.77
CA ALA A 252 -42.17 1.64 42.21
C ALA A 252 -41.25 0.50 41.72
N SER A 253 -41.74 -0.75 41.74
CA SER A 253 -40.95 -1.91 41.29
C SER A 253 -40.71 -1.90 39.78
N GLU A 254 -41.72 -1.46 39.02
CA GLU A 254 -41.66 -1.39 37.55
C GLU A 254 -40.74 -0.24 37.12
N ILE A 255 -40.81 0.92 37.80
CA ILE A 255 -39.87 2.04 37.62
C ILE A 255 -38.42 1.59 37.86
N GLN A 256 -38.17 0.80 38.90
CA GLN A 256 -36.83 0.32 39.21
C GLN A 256 -36.29 -0.65 38.15
N ARG A 257 -37.14 -1.53 37.58
CA ARG A 257 -36.77 -2.38 36.43
C ARG A 257 -36.44 -1.55 35.19
N MET A 258 -37.28 -0.57 34.85
CA MET A 258 -37.04 0.29 33.70
C MET A 258 -35.72 1.08 33.85
N GLN A 259 -35.42 1.59 35.05
CA GLN A 259 -34.15 2.27 35.33
C GLN A 259 -32.95 1.34 35.22
N GLN A 260 -33.05 0.09 35.68
CA GLN A 260 -31.97 -0.89 35.55
C GLN A 260 -31.70 -1.26 34.09
N LEU A 261 -32.76 -1.47 33.30
CA LEU A 261 -32.63 -1.76 31.88
C LEU A 261 -32.03 -0.58 31.11
N ALA A 262 -32.48 0.66 31.40
CA ALA A 262 -31.93 1.87 30.80
C ALA A 262 -30.44 2.07 31.13
N ARG A 263 -30.04 1.81 32.39
CA ARG A 263 -28.63 1.84 32.81
C ARG A 263 -27.80 0.77 32.12
N HIS A 264 -28.34 -0.44 31.98
CA HIS A 264 -27.66 -1.52 31.28
C HIS A 264 -27.46 -1.21 29.80
N ASN A 265 -28.50 -0.72 29.13
CA ASN A 265 -28.42 -0.33 27.72
C ASN A 265 -27.42 0.82 27.51
N SER A 266 -27.44 1.84 28.37
CA SER A 266 -26.48 2.95 28.32
C SER A 266 -25.04 2.48 28.46
N ARG A 267 -24.76 1.55 29.39
CA ARG A 267 -23.42 0.98 29.58
C ARG A 267 -22.93 0.22 28.35
N ARG A 268 -23.81 -0.55 27.71
CA ARG A 268 -23.48 -1.29 26.49
C ARG A 268 -23.14 -0.35 25.33
N VAL A 269 -23.97 0.68 25.11
CA VAL A 269 -23.74 1.69 24.07
C VAL A 269 -22.43 2.43 24.30
N LEU A 270 -22.10 2.79 25.55
CA LEU A 270 -20.83 3.43 25.88
C LEU A 270 -19.63 2.53 25.58
N ALA A 271 -19.71 1.24 25.92
CA ALA A 271 -18.64 0.28 25.65
C ALA A 271 -18.42 0.06 24.15
N GLU A 272 -19.51 -0.05 23.37
CA GLU A 272 -19.43 -0.16 21.91
C GLU A 272 -18.80 1.09 21.29
N ASN A 273 -19.18 2.29 21.76
CA ASN A 273 -18.59 3.55 21.31
C ASN A 273 -17.10 3.68 21.64
N GLU A 274 -16.66 3.21 22.82
CA GLU A 274 -15.25 3.20 23.19
C GLU A 274 -14.43 2.24 22.30
N SER A 275 -15.00 1.07 21.98
CA SER A 275 -14.41 0.12 21.04
C SER A 275 -14.26 0.73 19.64
N LEU A 276 -15.33 1.37 19.13
CA LEU A 276 -15.31 2.01 17.81
C LEU A 276 -14.31 3.17 17.74
N ARG A 277 -14.21 3.98 18.80
CA ARG A 277 -13.20 5.04 18.91
C ARG A 277 -11.78 4.47 18.84
N SER A 278 -11.52 3.39 19.56
CA SER A 278 -10.23 2.71 19.55
C SER A 278 -9.87 2.16 18.17
N GLU A 279 -10.85 1.61 17.45
CA GLU A 279 -10.67 1.12 16.09
C GLU A 279 -10.39 2.25 15.10
N LEU A 280 -11.13 3.37 15.19
CA LEU A 280 -10.90 4.57 14.39
C LEU A 280 -9.49 5.14 14.60
N ASP A 281 -9.04 5.24 15.85
CA ASP A 281 -7.69 5.71 16.17
C ASP A 281 -6.61 4.77 15.61
N SER A 282 -6.85 3.46 15.65
CA SER A 282 -5.98 2.47 15.03
C SER A 282 -5.88 2.68 13.50
N LYS A 283 -7.03 2.84 12.82
CA LYS A 283 -7.07 3.08 11.38
C LYS A 283 -6.46 4.41 10.97
N ARG A 284 -6.65 5.47 11.76
CA ARG A 284 -6.01 6.77 11.55
C ARG A 284 -4.49 6.66 11.60
N ARG A 285 -3.94 5.94 12.60
CA ARG A 285 -2.49 5.68 12.70
C ARG A 285 -1.97 4.87 11.52
N GLU A 286 -2.71 3.85 11.07
CA GLU A 286 -2.34 3.05 9.89
C GLU A 286 -2.25 3.92 8.62
N LEU A 287 -3.23 4.81 8.42
CA LEU A 287 -3.24 5.74 7.28
C LEU A 287 -2.09 6.74 7.36
N GLU A 288 -1.81 7.29 8.54
CA GLU A 288 -0.69 8.20 8.72
C GLU A 288 0.66 7.51 8.43
N ALA A 289 0.83 6.25 8.84
CA ALA A 289 2.03 5.48 8.55
C ALA A 289 2.20 5.20 7.04
N ARG A 290 1.11 4.84 6.34
CA ARG A 290 1.11 4.66 4.89
C ARG A 290 1.39 5.97 4.15
N GLY A 291 0.86 7.10 4.63
CA GLY A 291 1.16 8.44 4.12
C GLY A 291 2.66 8.75 4.18
N LYS A 292 3.30 8.50 5.33
CA LYS A 292 4.75 8.66 5.50
C LYS A 292 5.56 7.74 4.57
N GLN A 293 5.08 6.53 4.27
CA GLN A 293 5.72 5.65 3.29
C GLN A 293 5.62 6.20 1.86
N LEU A 294 4.45 6.72 1.48
CA LEU A 294 4.23 7.34 0.18
C LEU A 294 5.12 8.57 0.00
N GLU A 295 5.20 9.45 1.01
CA GLU A 295 6.11 10.61 0.97
C GLU A 295 7.57 10.20 0.75
N LYS A 296 8.04 9.13 1.41
CA LYS A 296 9.39 8.59 1.19
C LYS A 296 9.59 8.10 -0.24
N LEU A 297 8.62 7.38 -0.80
CA LEU A 297 8.68 6.88 -2.17
C LEU A 297 8.65 8.03 -3.19
N VAL A 298 7.84 9.05 -2.96
CA VAL A 298 7.78 10.26 -3.80
C VAL A 298 9.12 10.98 -3.77
N ALA A 299 9.69 11.23 -2.58
CA ALA A 299 11.00 11.86 -2.45
C ALA A 299 12.10 11.04 -3.14
N GLN A 300 12.08 9.72 -3.01
CA GLN A 300 13.01 8.83 -3.68
C GLN A 300 12.88 8.92 -5.21
N ASN A 301 11.65 8.92 -5.74
CA ASN A 301 11.40 9.05 -7.16
C ASN A 301 11.83 10.43 -7.71
N GLU A 302 11.61 11.51 -6.95
CA GLU A 302 12.14 12.84 -7.30
C GLU A 302 13.67 12.86 -7.35
N ILE A 303 14.35 12.15 -6.45
CA ILE A 303 15.81 12.01 -6.48
C ILE A 303 16.25 11.25 -7.72
N ASP A 304 15.61 10.12 -8.02
CA ASP A 304 16.00 9.25 -9.14
C ASP A 304 15.71 9.90 -10.50
N THR A 305 14.61 10.64 -10.61
CA THR A 305 14.31 11.47 -11.80
C THR A 305 15.35 12.58 -12.00
N ARG A 306 15.82 13.24 -10.92
CA ARG A 306 16.92 14.23 -11.00
C ARG A 306 18.23 13.59 -11.44
N LYS A 307 18.61 12.44 -10.88
CA LYS A 307 19.82 11.70 -11.30
C LYS A 307 19.76 11.32 -12.77
N LEU A 308 18.62 10.80 -13.23
CA LEU A 308 18.42 10.40 -14.61
C LEU A 308 18.51 11.61 -15.56
N ALA A 309 18.01 12.78 -15.14
CA ALA A 309 18.18 14.03 -15.88
C ALA A 309 19.65 14.49 -15.94
N GLU A 310 20.43 14.30 -14.88
CA GLU A 310 21.85 14.62 -14.85
C GLU A 310 22.67 13.72 -15.78
N GLU A 311 22.41 12.41 -15.77
CA GLU A 311 23.05 11.47 -16.69
C GLU A 311 22.69 11.78 -18.15
N LYS A 312 21.42 12.11 -18.43
CA LYS A 312 21.02 12.60 -19.77
C LYS A 312 21.79 13.86 -20.18
N ARG A 313 22.03 14.81 -19.27
CA ARG A 313 22.84 16.01 -19.55
C ARG A 313 24.30 15.66 -19.83
N LYS A 314 24.92 14.76 -19.05
CA LYS A 314 26.31 14.31 -19.28
C LYS A 314 26.46 13.67 -20.65
N VAL A 315 25.51 12.79 -21.01
CA VAL A 315 25.45 12.15 -22.34
C VAL A 315 25.30 13.20 -23.44
N ALA A 316 24.39 14.18 -23.27
CA ALA A 316 24.23 15.26 -24.24
C ALA A 316 25.49 16.12 -24.41
N ILE A 317 26.18 16.47 -23.31
CA ILE A 317 27.47 17.20 -23.35
C ILE A 317 28.54 16.38 -24.05
N PHE A 318 28.60 15.07 -23.77
CA PHE A 318 29.53 14.16 -24.45
C PHE A 318 29.28 14.13 -25.97
N PHE A 319 28.02 13.98 -26.39
CA PHE A 319 27.64 14.03 -27.80
C PHE A 319 27.96 15.39 -28.44
N MET A 320 27.67 16.51 -27.77
CA MET A 320 28.01 17.85 -28.28
C MET A 320 29.53 18.02 -28.45
N ARG A 321 30.34 17.55 -27.50
CA ARG A 321 31.81 17.58 -27.62
C ARG A 321 32.31 16.71 -28.77
N ALA A 322 31.76 15.51 -28.93
CA ALA A 322 32.11 14.63 -30.04
C ALA A 322 31.77 15.28 -31.39
N MET A 323 30.59 15.90 -31.51
CA MET A 323 30.17 16.65 -32.69
C MET A 323 31.10 17.83 -32.98
N PHE A 324 31.50 18.60 -31.95
CA PHE A 324 32.45 19.70 -32.12
C PHE A 324 33.83 19.22 -32.58
N CYS A 325 34.34 18.11 -32.04
CA CYS A 325 35.60 17.51 -32.49
C CYS A 325 35.52 17.04 -33.95
N LEU A 326 34.43 16.37 -34.35
CA LEU A 326 34.21 15.95 -35.73
C LEU A 326 34.11 17.15 -36.67
N PHE A 327 33.41 18.21 -36.26
CA PHE A 327 33.33 19.45 -37.03
C PHE A 327 34.71 20.11 -37.19
N HIS A 328 35.52 20.17 -36.12
CA HIS A 328 36.87 20.73 -36.19
C HIS A 328 37.80 19.90 -37.07
N VAL A 329 37.72 18.56 -37.01
CA VAL A 329 38.46 17.65 -37.91
C VAL A 329 38.04 17.86 -39.35
N TRP A 330 36.73 17.97 -39.62
CA TRP A 330 36.19 18.24 -40.94
C TRP A 330 36.65 19.59 -41.50
N CYS A 331 36.57 20.66 -40.71
CA CYS A 331 37.11 21.98 -41.09
C CYS A 331 38.61 21.95 -41.37
N CYS A 332 39.39 21.25 -40.53
CA CYS A 332 40.84 21.11 -40.75
C CYS A 332 41.16 20.31 -42.02
N GLN A 333 40.37 19.28 -42.32
CA GLN A 333 40.52 18.51 -43.55
C GLN A 333 40.21 19.37 -44.79
N ILE A 334 39.18 20.22 -44.73
CA ILE A 334 38.87 21.18 -45.79
C ILE A 334 40.00 22.19 -45.96
N ASP A 335 40.53 22.75 -44.88
CA ASP A 335 41.61 23.74 -44.96
C ASP A 335 42.89 23.14 -45.59
N LYS A 336 43.20 21.87 -45.26
CA LYS A 336 44.28 21.11 -45.93
C LYS A 336 43.99 20.90 -47.42
N SER A 337 42.78 20.50 -47.78
CA SER A 337 42.36 20.29 -49.17
C SER A 337 42.39 21.59 -49.99
N LEU A 338 42.03 22.73 -49.39
CA LEU A 338 42.11 24.04 -50.03
C LEU A 338 43.57 24.49 -50.21
N ARG A 339 44.45 24.26 -49.22
CA ARG A 339 45.88 24.55 -49.35
C ARG A 339 46.55 23.72 -50.45
N THR A 340 46.27 22.43 -50.54
CA THR A 340 46.82 21.61 -51.64
C THR A 340 46.31 22.04 -53.01
N LEU A 341 45.03 22.44 -53.12
CA LEU A 341 44.49 23.03 -54.34
C LEU A 341 45.18 24.36 -54.69
N PHE A 342 45.43 25.23 -53.70
CA PHE A 342 46.12 26.49 -53.90
C PHE A 342 47.59 26.30 -54.31
N ASP A 343 48.30 25.35 -53.69
CA ASP A 343 49.68 24.99 -54.05
C ASP A 343 49.78 24.39 -55.47
N LEU A 344 48.79 23.59 -55.89
CA LEU A 344 48.70 23.13 -57.28
C LEU A 344 48.46 24.29 -58.25
N HIS A 345 47.60 25.24 -57.89
CA HIS A 345 47.33 26.42 -58.71
C HIS A 345 48.57 27.31 -58.84
N LEU A 346 49.33 27.50 -57.76
CA LEU A 346 50.61 28.22 -57.77
C LEU A 346 51.63 27.51 -58.66
N LYS A 347 51.81 26.18 -58.53
CA LYS A 347 52.72 25.42 -59.40
C LYS A 347 52.36 25.52 -60.88
N ASN A 348 51.07 25.50 -61.21
CA ASN A 348 50.60 25.63 -62.59
C ASN A 348 50.72 27.07 -63.14
N SER A 349 50.74 28.09 -62.28
CA SER A 349 50.94 29.49 -62.71
C SER A 349 52.42 29.87 -62.85
N VAL A 350 53.32 29.24 -62.07
CA VAL A 350 54.78 29.40 -62.25
C VAL A 350 55.31 28.57 -63.45
N GLY A 351 54.61 27.50 -63.84
CA GLY A 351 54.97 26.67 -65.00
C GLY A 351 54.74 27.28 -66.38
N PHE A 352 54.16 28.49 -66.48
CA PHE A 352 53.97 29.22 -67.74
C PHE A 352 55.02 30.31 -68.00
N ALA A 353 56.05 30.41 -67.17
CA ALA A 353 57.19 31.31 -67.37
C ALA A 353 58.47 30.51 -67.65
N CYS A 354 58.54 29.88 -68.82
CA CYS A 354 59.78 29.42 -69.45
C CYS A 354 59.62 29.50 -70.97
#